data_AF-A0A660V624-F1
#
_entry.id   AF-A0A660V624-F1
#
_cell.length_a   1.000
_cell.length_b   1.000
_cell.length_c   1.000
_cell.angle_alpha   90.00
_cell.angle_beta   90.00
_cell.angle_gamma   90.00
#
_symmetry.space_group_name_H-M   'P 1'
#
loop_
_entity.id
_entity.type
_entity.pdbx_description
1 polymer ?
#
loop_
_entity_poly.entity_id
_entity_poly.type
_entity_poly.pdbx_seq_one_letter_code
_entity_poly.pdbx_strand_id
1 'polypeptide(L)'
;TGAPILPAAIIRVGANKHRIIFEEPIFPPADVTDKVAARLQLTQKWTTALERIIRRYPQQWVWFHRRWKTRPERQPAPRISVATR
;
A
#
# COMPACT_ATOMS: atom_id res chain seq x y z
N THR A 1 22.16 2.35 -1.44
CA THR A 1 22.04 3.81 -1.22
C THR A 1 21.89 4.16 0.25
N GLY A 2 21.32 3.29 1.11
CA GLY A 2 21.17 3.57 2.55
C GLY A 2 20.14 4.65 2.90
N ALA A 3 19.49 5.22 1.88
CA ALA A 3 18.51 6.29 2.05
C ALA A 3 17.23 5.76 2.73
N PRO A 4 16.62 6.55 3.63
CA PRO A 4 15.32 6.21 4.22
C PRO A 4 14.21 6.34 3.18
N ILE A 5 13.16 5.53 3.37
CA ILE A 5 11.89 5.68 2.64
C ILE A 5 10.98 6.53 3.52
N LEU A 6 10.53 7.68 3.03
CA LEU A 6 9.58 8.55 3.73
C LEU A 6 8.18 8.40 3.13
N PRO A 7 7.26 7.65 3.75
CA PRO A 7 5.89 7.56 3.26
C PRO A 7 5.18 8.91 3.42
N ALA A 8 4.57 9.38 2.35
CA ALA A 8 3.87 10.66 2.33
C ALA A 8 2.56 10.55 1.53
N ALA A 9 1.61 11.42 1.84
CA ALA A 9 0.38 11.56 1.07
C ALA A 9 -0.06 13.02 0.97
N ILE A 10 -0.77 13.33 -0.11
CA ILE A 10 -1.37 14.64 -0.35
C ILE A 10 -2.88 14.49 -0.16
N ILE A 11 -3.42 15.18 0.83
CA ILE A 11 -4.83 15.12 1.21
C ILE A 11 -5.52 16.41 0.81
N ARG A 12 -6.59 16.32 0.03
CA ARG A 12 -7.45 17.47 -0.29
C ARG A 12 -8.23 17.88 0.96
N VAL A 13 -8.13 19.15 1.33
CA VAL A 13 -8.84 19.73 2.49
C VAL A 13 -9.80 20.86 2.09
N GLY A 14 -9.91 21.15 0.80
CA GLY A 14 -10.83 22.14 0.24
C GLY A 14 -10.73 22.22 -1.29
N ALA A 15 -11.46 23.15 -1.91
CA ALA A 15 -11.55 23.27 -3.37
C ALA A 15 -10.17 23.31 -4.04
N ASN A 16 -9.24 24.13 -3.51
CA ASN A 16 -7.87 24.31 -3.99
C ASN A 16 -6.84 24.23 -2.86
N LYS A 17 -7.13 23.48 -1.79
CA LYS A 17 -6.25 23.36 -0.62
C LYS A 17 -5.87 21.90 -0.40
N HIS A 18 -4.58 21.65 -0.24
CA HIS A 18 -4.02 20.34 0.03
C HIS A 18 -3.13 20.40 1.26
N ARG A 19 -3.12 19.31 2.03
CA ARG A 19 -2.22 19.08 3.14
C ARG A 19 -1.32 17.92 2.78
N ILE A 20 -0.02 18.12 2.87
CA ILE A 20 0.95 17.03 2.77
C ILE A 20 1.15 16.48 4.18
N ILE A 21 1.02 15.16 4.32
CA ILE A 21 1.32 14.45 5.55
C ILE A 21 2.49 13.52 5.31
N PHE A 22 3.33 13.40 6.31
CA PHE A 22 4.47 12.48 6.35
C PHE A 22 4.24 11.49 7.50
N GLU A 23 4.48 10.22 7.24
CA GLU A 23 4.60 9.20 8.29
C GLU A 23 6.07 9.05 8.70
N GLU A 24 6.31 8.24 9.73
CA GLU A 24 7.66 7.95 10.20
C GLU A 24 8.57 7.40 9.07
N PRO A 25 9.82 7.89 8.98
CA PRO A 25 10.79 7.36 8.02
C PRO A 25 11.07 5.88 8.26
N ILE A 26 11.10 5.10 7.18
CA ILE A 26 11.47 3.68 7.20
C ILE A 26 12.93 3.57 6.77
N PHE A 27 13.78 3.24 7.73
CA PHE A 27 15.21 3.03 7.46
C PHE A 27 15.46 1.61 6.93
N PRO A 28 16.28 1.46 5.87
CA PRO A 28 16.78 0.15 5.49
C PRO A 28 17.65 -0.41 6.62
N PRO A 29 17.66 -1.74 6.85
CA PRO A 29 18.55 -2.34 7.82
C PRO A 29 20.02 -2.05 7.45
N ALA A 30 20.83 -1.73 8.46
CA ALA A 30 22.24 -1.39 8.28
C ALA A 30 23.03 -2.57 7.71
N ASP A 31 22.76 -3.78 8.22
CA ASP A 31 23.40 -5.02 7.80
C ASP A 31 22.39 -5.95 7.14
N VAL A 32 22.51 -6.14 5.83
CA VAL A 32 21.61 -6.99 5.05
C VAL A 32 22.33 -8.29 4.72
N THR A 33 22.13 -9.31 5.56
CA THR A 33 22.63 -10.67 5.29
C THR A 33 21.76 -11.40 4.27
N ASP A 34 20.44 -11.21 4.35
CA ASP A 34 19.46 -11.74 3.40
C ASP A 34 18.69 -10.60 2.72
N LYS A 35 18.95 -10.43 1.42
CA LYS A 35 18.33 -9.40 0.59
C LYS A 35 16.84 -9.63 0.36
N VAL A 36 16.38 -10.88 0.33
CA VAL A 36 14.97 -11.22 0.13
C VAL A 36 14.18 -10.88 1.39
N ALA A 37 14.67 -11.34 2.54
CA ALA A 37 14.05 -11.03 3.82
C ALA A 37 14.00 -9.51 4.08
N ALA A 38 15.09 -8.79 3.83
CA ALA A 38 15.13 -7.34 3.99
C ALA A 38 14.12 -6.62 3.09
N ARG A 39 13.99 -7.03 1.82
CA ARG A 39 12.99 -6.47 0.90
C ARG A 39 11.57 -6.72 1.37
N LEU A 40 11.26 -7.92 1.84
CA LEU A 40 9.94 -8.26 2.37
C LEU A 40 9.62 -7.40 3.60
N GLN A 41 10.56 -7.25 4.53
CA GLN A 41 10.37 -6.42 5.72
C GLN A 41 10.14 -4.94 5.37
N LEU A 42 10.96 -4.37 4.47
CA LEU A 42 10.78 -2.99 3.99
C LEU A 42 9.43 -2.79 3.31
N THR A 43 9.05 -3.72 2.42
CA THR A 43 7.78 -3.69 1.70
C THR A 43 6.59 -3.77 2.67
N GLN A 44 6.69 -4.61 3.70
CA GLN A 44 5.68 -4.73 4.73
C GLN A 44 5.55 -3.43 5.54
N LYS A 45 6.66 -2.84 6.00
CA LYS A 45 6.64 -1.56 6.73
C LYS A 45 6.02 -0.44 5.91
N TRP A 46 6.37 -0.36 4.62
CA TRP A 46 5.79 0.62 3.70
C TRP A 46 4.28 0.39 3.51
N THR A 47 3.87 -0.88 3.31
CA THR A 47 2.45 -1.23 3.17
C THR A 47 1.65 -0.88 4.42
N THR A 48 2.19 -1.14 5.61
CA THR A 48 1.58 -0.76 6.89
C THR A 48 1.45 0.75 7.05
N ALA A 49 2.42 1.55 6.59
CA ALA A 49 2.30 3.01 6.59
C ALA A 49 1.22 3.49 5.61
N LEU A 50 1.18 2.90 4.42
CA LEU A 50 0.14 3.20 3.43
C LEU A 50 -1.26 2.85 3.95
N GLU A 51 -1.43 1.70 4.58
CA GLU A 51 -2.72 1.31 5.18
C GLU A 51 -3.19 2.29 6.26
N ARG A 52 -2.29 2.79 7.11
CA ARG A 52 -2.61 3.82 8.10
C ARG A 52 -3.17 5.09 7.44
N ILE A 53 -2.52 5.56 6.37
CA ILE A 53 -2.97 6.73 5.59
C ILE A 53 -4.35 6.46 4.97
N ILE A 54 -4.52 5.32 4.30
CA ILE A 54 -5.78 4.94 3.64
C ILE A 54 -6.91 4.83 4.66
N ARG A 55 -6.68 4.21 5.82
CA ARG A 55 -7.71 4.10 6.87
C ARG A 55 -8.10 5.44 7.47
N ARG A 56 -7.19 6.43 7.49
CA ARG A 56 -7.47 7.79 7.94
C ARG A 56 -8.25 8.61 6.89
N TYR A 57 -8.03 8.37 5.60
CA TYR A 57 -8.66 9.10 4.49
C TYR A 57 -9.21 8.16 3.40
N PRO A 58 -10.12 7.22 3.72
CA PRO A 58 -10.54 6.19 2.79
C PRO A 58 -11.23 6.78 1.54
N GLN A 59 -12.00 7.84 1.69
CA GLN A 59 -12.71 8.52 0.60
C GLN A 59 -11.79 9.16 -0.44
N GLN A 60 -10.51 9.41 -0.11
CA GLN A 60 -9.55 10.02 -1.03
C GLN A 60 -8.64 9.00 -1.71
N TRP A 61 -8.81 7.71 -1.41
CA TRP A 61 -8.07 6.65 -2.07
C TRP A 61 -8.69 6.30 -3.43
N VAL A 62 -7.84 5.98 -4.41
CA VAL A 62 -8.22 5.59 -5.76
C VAL A 62 -8.71 4.14 -5.83
N TRP A 63 -9.86 3.83 -5.22
CA TRP A 63 -10.41 2.47 -5.11
C TRP A 63 -10.64 1.74 -6.43
N PHE A 64 -10.85 2.49 -7.52
CA PHE A 64 -11.02 1.92 -8.86
C PHE A 64 -9.73 1.32 -9.43
N HIS A 65 -8.57 1.61 -8.84
CA HIS A 65 -7.33 0.97 -9.25
C HIS A 65 -7.30 -0.50 -8.79
N ARG A 66 -7.20 -1.44 -9.75
CA ARG A 66 -7.01 -2.87 -9.48
C ARG A 66 -5.61 -3.15 -8.94
N ARG A 67 -5.39 -2.85 -7.65
CA ARG A 67 -4.10 -3.00 -6.97
C ARG A 67 -3.67 -4.46 -6.84
N TRP A 68 -4.60 -5.35 -6.51
CA TRP A 68 -4.33 -6.77 -6.30
C TRP A 68 -4.67 -7.57 -7.56
N LYS A 69 -3.66 -7.86 -8.38
CA LYS A 69 -3.82 -8.64 -9.63
C LYS A 69 -3.56 -10.13 -9.43
N THR A 70 -2.82 -10.50 -8.39
CA THR A 70 -2.51 -11.88 -8.02
C THR A 70 -3.58 -12.43 -7.08
N ARG A 71 -4.08 -13.64 -7.39
CA ARG A 71 -4.97 -14.40 -6.50
C ARG A 71 -4.13 -15.28 -5.55
N PRO A 72 -4.54 -15.44 -4.28
CA PRO A 72 -3.98 -16.48 -3.43
C PRO A 72 -4.23 -17.86 -4.05
N GLU A 73 -3.22 -18.74 -4.07
CA GLU A 73 -3.28 -20.07 -4.73
C GLU A 73 -4.45 -20.94 -4.28
N ARG A 74 -5.00 -20.72 -3.06
CA ARG A 74 -6.08 -21.53 -2.47
C ARG A 74 -7.48 -20.99 -2.70
N GLN A 75 -7.68 -19.93 -3.48
CA GLN A 75 -9.03 -19.44 -3.78
C GLN A 75 -9.63 -20.18 -4.98
N PRO A 76 -10.74 -20.92 -4.82
CA PRO A 76 -11.44 -21.51 -5.95
C PRO A 76 -11.89 -20.42 -6.91
N ALA A 77 -11.87 -20.72 -8.22
CA ALA A 77 -12.36 -19.80 -9.23
C ALA A 77 -13.83 -19.43 -8.93
N PRO A 78 -14.24 -18.16 -9.12
CA PRO A 78 -15.62 -17.77 -8.88
C PRO A 78 -16.56 -18.61 -9.76
N ARG A 79 -17.57 -19.24 -9.16
CA ARG A 79 -18.63 -19.91 -9.92
C ARG A 79 -19.46 -18.82 -10.61
N ILE A 80 -19.24 -18.63 -11.89
CA ILE A 80 -20.13 -17.80 -12.71
C ILE A 80 -21.39 -18.64 -12.95
N SER A 81 -22.45 -18.38 -12.19
CA SER A 81 -23.78 -18.87 -12.55
C SER A 81 -24.28 -18.03 -13.71
N VAL A 82 -24.17 -18.55 -14.92
CA VAL A 82 -24.91 -18.00 -16.06
C VAL A 82 -26.38 -18.28 -15.77
N ALA A 83 -27.14 -17.25 -15.43
CA ALA A 83 -28.59 -17.35 -15.38
C ALA A 83 -29.07 -17.59 -16.81
N THR A 84 -29.35 -18.86 -17.12
CA THR A 84 -30.09 -19.23 -18.33
C THR A 84 -31.45 -18.57 -18.24
N ARG A 85 -31.71 -17.60 -19.13
CA ARG A 85 -33.05 -17.09 -19.38
C ARG A 85 -33.89 -18.11 -20.11
#